data_AF-A0A9Q1HK26-F1
#
_entry.id   AF-A0A9Q1HK26-F1
#
_cell.length_a   1.000
_cell.length_b   1.000
_cell.length_c   1.000
_cell.angle_alpha   90.00
_cell.angle_beta   90.00
_cell.angle_gamma   90.00
#
_symmetry.space_group_name_H-M   'P 1'
#
loop_
_entity.id
_entity.type
_entity.pdbx_description
1 polymer ?
#
loop_
_entity_poly.entity_id
_entity_poly.type
_entity_poly.pdbx_seq_one_letter_code
_entity_poly.pdbx_strand_id
1 'polypeptide(L)' 'MKPISTYYDQELEKWLRNNPDRVVTTFQVAELFGHAYMKAATAQIAASGFHKTGIYPTNRDIFFATRV' A
#
# COMPACT_ATOMS: atom_id res chain seq x y z
N MET A 1 -3.46 10.73 -5.05
CA MET A 1 -3.81 9.36 -4.63
C MET A 1 -2.84 8.91 -3.54
N LYS A 2 -3.31 8.72 -2.30
CA LYS A 2 -2.56 8.06 -1.21
C LYS A 2 -3.46 6.97 -0.60
N PRO A 3 -3.75 5.90 -1.34
CA PRO A 3 -4.78 4.93 -0.95
C PRO A 3 -4.50 4.30 0.42
N ILE A 4 -3.23 4.04 0.73
CA ILE A 4 -2.85 3.44 2.01
C ILE A 4 -3.12 4.36 3.21
N SER A 5 -2.88 5.68 3.09
CA SER A 5 -3.16 6.64 4.16
C SER A 5 -4.66 6.72 4.43
N THR A 6 -5.46 6.82 3.36
CA THR A 6 -6.92 6.85 3.49
C THR A 6 -7.49 5.59 4.13
N TYR A 7 -6.98 4.40 3.77
CA TYR A 7 -7.43 3.16 4.41
C TYR A 7 -6.96 3.04 5.85
N TYR A 8 -5.77 3.56 6.17
CA TYR A 8 -5.31 3.62 7.55
C TYR A 8 -6.19 4.53 8.40
N ASP A 9 -6.54 5.73 7.91
CA ASP A 9 -7.46 6.65 8.60
C ASP A 9 -8.82 5.97 8.85
N GLN A 10 -9.35 5.23 7.86
CA GLN A 10 -10.59 4.47 8.02
C GLN A 10 -10.52 3.39 9.11
N GLU A 11 -9.44 2.59 9.15
CA GLU A 11 -9.27 1.57 10.18
C GLU A 11 -9.02 2.20 11.55
N LEU A 12 -8.30 3.32 11.61
CA LEU A 12 -8.08 4.09 12.84
C LEU A 12 -9.39 4.62 13.42
N GLU A 13 -10.20 5.29 12.59
CA GLU A 13 -11.51 5.78 13.03
C GLU A 13 -12.44 4.64 13.49
N LYS A 14 -12.44 3.52 12.76
CA LYS A 14 -13.22 2.32 13.13
C LYS A 14 -12.76 1.77 14.48
N TRP A 15 -11.45 1.71 14.72
CA TRP A 15 -10.92 1.24 16.00
C TRP A 15 -11.29 2.16 17.15
N LEU A 16 -11.14 3.48 16.97
CA LEU A 16 -11.49 4.49 17.97
C LEU A 16 -12.98 4.45 18.33
N ARG A 17 -13.87 4.30 17.34
CA ARG A 17 -15.31 4.15 17.58
C ARG A 17 -15.66 2.90 18.40
N ASN A 18 -14.89 1.82 18.25
CA ASN A 18 -15.08 0.57 18.99
C ASN A 18 -14.36 0.55 20.35
N ASN A 19 -13.48 1.52 20.62
CA ASN A 19 -12.64 1.58 21.82
C ASN A 19 -12.70 2.99 22.43
N PRO A 20 -13.85 3.40 23.00
CA PRO A 20 -13.98 4.71 23.63
C PRO A 20 -12.95 4.88 24.75
N ASP A 21 -12.47 6.12 24.90
CA ASP A 21 -11.47 6.54 25.90
C ASP A 21 -10.11 5.83 25.84
N ARG A 22 -9.85 5.07 24.77
CA ARG A 22 -8.54 4.45 24.54
C ARG A 22 -7.77 5.20 23.46
N VAL A 23 -6.45 5.25 23.64
CA VAL A 23 -5.52 5.81 22.66
C VAL A 23 -4.89 4.68 21.88
N VAL A 24 -4.72 4.88 20.57
CA VAL A 24 -3.97 3.95 19.70
C VAL A 24 -2.50 4.00 20.11
N THR A 25 -1.96 2.84 20.49
CA THR A 25 -0.53 2.66 20.80
C THR A 25 0.17 1.93 19.66
N THR A 26 1.50 1.88 19.70
CA THR A 26 2.31 1.16 18.70
C THR A 26 1.89 -0.32 18.54
N PHE A 27 1.30 -0.93 19.56
CA PHE A 27 0.76 -2.29 19.48
C PHE A 27 -0.40 -2.43 18.49
N GLN A 28 -1.31 -1.44 18.45
CA GLN A 28 -2.43 -1.45 17.50
C GLN A 28 -2.03 -0.93 16.13
N VAL A 29 -1.02 -0.03 16.05
CA VAL A 29 -0.58 0.55 14.77
C VAL A 29 -0.23 -0.54 13.75
N ALA A 30 0.51 -1.59 14.17
CA ALA A 30 0.90 -2.66 13.26
C ALA A 30 -0.30 -3.42 12.68
N GLU A 31 -1.31 -3.71 13.51
CA GLU A 31 -2.54 -4.38 13.09
C GLU A 31 -3.38 -3.52 12.14
N LEU A 32 -3.64 -2.27 12.52
CA LEU A 32 -4.42 -1.32 11.71
C LEU A 32 -3.73 -1.04 10.37
N PHE A 33 -2.41 -0.89 10.37
CA PHE A 33 -1.62 -0.75 9.16
C PHE A 33 -1.68 -2.01 8.30
N GLY A 34 -1.62 -3.20 8.90
CA GLY A 34 -1.78 -4.47 8.18
C GLY A 34 -3.10 -4.54 7.42
N HIS A 35 -4.22 -4.17 8.07
CA HIS A 35 -5.52 -4.11 7.42
C HIS A 35 -5.58 -3.09 6.27
N ALA A 36 -5.05 -1.88 6.50
CA ALA A 36 -4.98 -0.85 5.47
C ALA A 36 -4.11 -1.27 4.27
N TYR A 37 -2.97 -1.92 4.54
CA TYR A 37 -2.06 -2.44 3.53
C TYR A 37 -2.73 -3.50 2.67
N MET A 38 -3.40 -4.49 3.28
CA MET A 38 -4.12 -5.53 2.54
C MET A 38 -5.20 -4.97 1.62
N LYS A 39 -5.85 -3.86 2.01
CA LYS A 39 -6.83 -3.16 1.17
C LYS A 39 -6.17 -2.36 0.03
N ALA A 40 -4.99 -1.80 0.26
CA ALA A 40 -4.24 -1.03 -0.74
C ALA A 40 -3.48 -1.91 -1.74
N ALA A 41 -2.98 -3.07 -1.30
CA ALA A 41 -2.12 -3.96 -2.06
C ALA A 41 -2.93 -4.82 -3.05
N THR A 42 -3.40 -4.22 -4.14
CA THR A 42 -4.14 -4.94 -5.18
C THR A 42 -3.22 -5.52 -6.25
N ALA A 43 -3.69 -6.59 -6.91
CA ALA A 43 -2.99 -7.17 -8.06
C ALA A 43 -2.76 -6.14 -9.19
N GLN A 44 -3.65 -5.16 -9.34
CA GLN A 44 -3.51 -4.10 -10.34
C GLN A 44 -2.34 -3.16 -10.02
N ILE A 45 -2.11 -2.82 -8.75
CA ILE A 45 -0.94 -2.04 -8.33
C ILE A 45 0.34 -2.82 -8.61
N ALA A 46 0.36 -4.13 -8.30
CA ALA A 46 1.49 -5.00 -8.61
C ALA A 46 1.76 -5.06 -10.14
N ALA A 47 0.71 -5.29 -10.94
CA ALA A 47 0.80 -5.32 -12.41
C ALA A 47 1.30 -3.99 -12.98
N SER A 48 0.82 -2.86 -12.45
CA SER A 48 1.30 -1.53 -12.84
C SER A 48 2.78 -1.33 -12.51
N GLY A 49 3.27 -1.87 -11.39
CA GLY A 49 4.68 -1.88 -11.03
C GLY A 49 5.54 -2.67 -12.02
N PHE A 50 5.10 -3.88 -12.40
CA PHE A 50 5.79 -4.69 -13.42
C PHE A 50 5.79 -4.02 -14.79
N HIS A 51 4.68 -3.39 -15.16
CA HIS A 51 4.58 -2.67 -16.42
C HIS A 51 5.50 -1.45 -16.47
N LYS A 52 5.50 -0.63 -15.41
CA LYS A 52 6.31 0.59 -15.32
C LYS A 52 7.81 0.30 -15.33
N THR A 53 8.22 -0.81 -14.72
CA THR A 53 9.62 -1.25 -14.70
C THR A 53 10.04 -1.96 -15.99
N GLY A 54 9.10 -2.24 -16.90
CA GLY A 54 9.37 -3.01 -18.10
C GLY A 54 9.66 -4.48 -17.83
N ILE A 55 9.41 -4.99 -16.62
CA ILE A 55 9.58 -6.41 -16.30
C ILE A 55 8.55 -7.23 -17.07
N TYR A 56 7.27 -6.81 -16.99
CA TYR A 56 6.18 -7.48 -17.67
C TYR A 56 5.08 -6.50 -18.13
N PRO A 57 4.71 -6.51 -19.42
CA PRO A 57 5.41 -7.16 -20.52
C PRO A 57 6.84 -6.61 -20.65
N THR A 58 7.77 -7.44 -21.11
CA THR A 58 9.18 -7.07 -21.15
C THR A 58 9.44 -5.91 -22.11
N ASN A 59 9.85 -4.75 -21.59
CA ASN A 59 10.25 -3.60 -22.39
C ASN A 59 11.77 -3.55 -22.52
N ARG A 60 12.27 -3.93 -23.69
CA ARG A 60 13.71 -3.97 -23.98
C ARG A 60 14.35 -2.57 -23.96
N ASP A 61 13.62 -1.52 -24.31
CA ASP A 61 14.17 -0.16 -24.35
C ASP A 61 14.60 0.33 -22.96
N ILE A 62 13.90 -0.11 -21.90
CA ILE A 62 14.23 0.23 -20.51
C ILE A 62 15.55 -0.42 -20.07
N PHE A 63 15.84 -1.64 -20.54
CA PHE A 63 17.04 -2.39 -20.12
C PHE A 63 18.26 -2.14 -21.00
N PHE A 64 18.07 -1.81 -22.29
CA PHE A 64 19.17 -1.59 -23.22
C PHE A 64 19.61 -0.13 -23.36
N ALA A 65 18.86 0.84 -22.81
CA ALA A 65 19.25 2.25 -22.77
C ALA A 65 20.45 2.57 -21.84
N THR A 66 21.02 1.58 -21.15
CA THR A 66 22.25 1.73 -20.33
C THR A 66 23.43 0.98 -20.96
N ARG A 67 23.69 1.22 -22.25
CA ARG A 67 24.99 0.92 -22.84
C ARG A 67 25.73 2.24 -23.07
N VAL A 68 26.78 2.41 -22.27
CA VAL A 68 27.90 3.34 -22.51
C VAL A 68 28.50 3.04 -23.88
#